data_AF-A0A7S1R4I5-F1
#
_entry.id   AF-A0A7S1R4I5-F1
#
_cell.length_a   1.000
_cell.length_b   1.000
_cell.length_c   1.000
_cell.angle_alpha   90.00
_cell.angle_beta   90.00
_cell.angle_gamma   90.00
#
_symmetry.space_group_name_H-M   'P 1'
#
loop_
_entity.id
_entity.type
_entity.pdbx_description
1 polymer ?
#
loop_
_entity_poly.entity_id
_entity_poly.type
_entity_poly.pdbx_seq_one_letter_code
_entity_poly.pdbx_strand_id
1 'polypeptide(L)'
;MVVVRLWKVVPGRLQREQQETAAELGPPTLLFHGTDAANVRPILANGFRLPKRSGMFGRGIYFAHCPLKSVQYAHRVAMQLWHYTVGFLLACTAGLVATSNPCVGCTAGCLGCGVVHMRRGHRKQMLLCEVYLGNTRKLRFAKDVKPSEDLKRGWLASIFGAKDYDSIHAPSGFFGSVRVSEYIVYQPHQAIPKYVLEFMEQPLDRQSNATN
;
A
#
# COMPACT_ATOMS: atom_id res chain seq x y z
N MET A 1 -11.49 7.15 -6.12
CA MET A 1 -10.35 6.32 -6.57
C MET A 1 -10.74 5.65 -7.86
N VAL A 2 -9.93 5.75 -8.92
CA VAL A 2 -10.19 5.07 -10.21
C VAL A 2 -9.07 4.08 -10.48
N VAL A 3 -9.43 2.81 -10.61
CA VAL A 3 -8.49 1.74 -10.98
C VAL A 3 -8.19 1.87 -12.47
N VAL A 4 -6.91 1.95 -12.80
CA VAL A 4 -6.43 2.09 -14.18
C VAL A 4 -5.99 0.74 -14.72
N ARG A 5 -5.32 -0.08 -13.91
CA ARG A 5 -4.84 -1.41 -14.29
C ARG A 5 -4.91 -2.37 -13.11
N LEU A 6 -5.18 -3.64 -13.42
CA LEU A 6 -5.20 -4.76 -12.50
C LEU A 6 -4.35 -5.89 -13.09
N TRP A 7 -3.34 -6.32 -12.36
CA TRP A 7 -2.52 -7.47 -12.75
C TRP A 7 -2.72 -8.58 -11.74
N LYS A 8 -3.03 -9.78 -12.22
CA LYS A 8 -2.97 -11.00 -11.42
C LYS A 8 -1.51 -11.39 -11.21
N VAL A 9 -1.14 -11.60 -9.96
CA VAL A 9 0.19 -12.10 -9.60
C VAL A 9 0.20 -13.60 -9.82
N VAL A 10 1.18 -14.09 -10.58
CA VAL A 10 1.46 -15.51 -10.70
C VAL A 10 2.37 -15.90 -9.52
N PRO A 11 1.95 -16.82 -8.63
CA PRO A 11 2.73 -17.16 -7.46
C PRO A 11 3.99 -17.95 -7.86
N GLY A 12 5.14 -17.53 -7.35
CA GLY A 12 6.40 -18.26 -7.44
C GLY A 12 6.41 -19.49 -6.53
N ARG A 13 7.59 -20.10 -6.36
CA ARG A 13 7.76 -21.24 -5.45
C ARG A 13 7.54 -20.82 -3.99
N LEU A 14 8.20 -19.75 -3.56
CA LEU A 14 8.10 -19.23 -2.20
C LEU A 14 6.65 -18.92 -1.80
N GLN A 15 5.88 -18.25 -2.67
CA GLN A 15 4.50 -17.90 -2.35
C GLN A 15 3.60 -19.13 -2.25
N ARG A 16 3.86 -20.18 -3.03
CA ARG A 16 3.12 -21.45 -2.92
C ARG A 16 3.41 -22.15 -1.60
N GLU A 17 4.68 -22.26 -1.22
CA GLU A 17 5.08 -22.84 0.07
C GLU A 17 4.49 -22.05 1.26
N GLN A 18 4.50 -20.71 1.18
CA GLN A 18 3.88 -19.84 2.17
C GLN A 18 2.35 -20.04 2.22
N GLN A 19 1.71 -20.16 1.06
CA GLN A 19 0.28 -20.39 0.95
C GLN A 19 -0.13 -21.74 1.53
N GLU A 20 0.62 -22.81 1.25
CA GLU A 20 0.41 -24.16 1.81
C GLU A 20 0.53 -24.14 3.33
N THR A 21 1.58 -23.52 3.86
CA THR A 21 1.77 -23.38 5.31
C THR A 21 0.63 -22.58 5.94
N ALA A 22 0.25 -21.45 5.34
CA ALA A 22 -0.79 -20.58 5.88
C ALA A 22 -2.20 -21.17 5.77
N ALA A 23 -2.44 -22.11 4.84
CA ALA A 23 -3.72 -22.77 4.67
C ALA A 23 -4.13 -23.63 5.88
N GLU A 24 -3.18 -24.03 6.73
CA GLU A 24 -3.47 -24.69 8.02
C GLU A 24 -4.29 -23.80 8.97
N LEU A 25 -4.22 -22.47 8.79
CA LEU A 25 -5.00 -21.50 9.54
C LEU A 25 -6.46 -21.38 9.03
N GLY A 26 -6.79 -22.03 7.93
CA GLY A 26 -8.11 -21.99 7.30
C GLY A 26 -8.16 -21.15 6.02
N PRO A 27 -9.36 -20.81 5.52
CA PRO A 27 -9.50 -20.09 4.25
C PRO A 27 -9.01 -18.64 4.36
N PRO A 28 -8.42 -18.08 3.28
CA PRO A 28 -7.95 -16.70 3.29
C PRO A 28 -9.10 -15.70 3.15
N THR A 29 -8.90 -14.50 3.71
CA THR A 29 -9.71 -13.31 3.41
C THR A 29 -8.99 -12.44 2.38
N LEU A 30 -9.71 -11.96 1.37
CA LEU A 30 -9.14 -11.03 0.39
C LEU A 30 -9.14 -9.60 0.94
N LEU A 31 -7.95 -9.02 1.18
CA LEU A 31 -7.80 -7.70 1.81
C LEU A 31 -6.80 -6.80 1.08
N PHE A 32 -7.04 -5.49 1.14
CA PHE A 32 -6.16 -4.49 0.54
C PHE A 32 -4.98 -4.15 1.45
N HIS A 33 -3.80 -4.01 0.85
CA HIS A 33 -2.59 -3.53 1.51
C HIS A 33 -2.00 -2.35 0.73
N GLY A 34 -1.94 -1.19 1.39
CA GLY A 34 -1.25 -0.02 0.88
C GLY A 34 0.20 -0.03 1.31
N THR A 35 1.11 0.27 0.39
CA THR A 35 2.54 0.42 0.67
C THR A 35 3.17 1.37 -0.35
N ASP A 36 4.39 1.83 -0.08
CA ASP A 36 5.16 2.55 -1.07
C ASP A 36 5.35 1.69 -2.33
N ALA A 37 5.16 2.28 -3.51
CA ALA A 37 5.31 1.56 -4.77
C ALA A 37 6.69 0.90 -4.93
N ALA A 38 7.73 1.46 -4.33
CA ALA A 38 9.07 0.86 -4.30
C ALA A 38 9.09 -0.49 -3.57
N ASN A 39 8.15 -0.75 -2.66
CA ASN A 39 8.03 -2.00 -1.92
C ASN A 39 7.24 -3.08 -2.67
N VAL A 40 6.43 -2.72 -3.67
CA VAL A 40 5.59 -3.68 -4.40
C VAL A 40 6.45 -4.78 -5.03
N ARG A 41 7.45 -4.42 -5.84
CA ARG A 41 8.33 -5.41 -6.49
C ARG A 41 9.08 -6.31 -5.47
N PRO A 42 9.73 -5.77 -4.43
CA PRO A 42 10.32 -6.58 -3.37
C PRO A 42 9.36 -7.55 -2.68
N ILE A 43 8.11 -7.14 -2.41
CA ILE A 43 7.08 -7.99 -1.79
C ILE A 43 6.68 -9.11 -2.76
N LEU A 44 6.49 -8.80 -4.05
CA LEU A 44 6.17 -9.82 -5.05
C LEU A 44 7.31 -10.83 -5.24
N ALA A 45 8.57 -10.40 -5.12
CA ALA A 45 9.72 -11.29 -5.29
C ALA A 45 9.99 -12.16 -4.04
N ASN A 46 9.89 -11.57 -2.84
CA ASN A 46 10.41 -12.18 -1.61
C ASN A 46 9.34 -12.42 -0.53
N GLY A 47 8.07 -12.13 -0.81
CA GLY A 47 7.02 -12.09 0.19
C GLY A 47 7.11 -10.84 1.09
N PHE A 48 6.19 -10.76 2.04
CA PHE A 48 6.17 -9.66 3.00
C PHE A 48 7.35 -9.74 3.99
N ARG A 49 7.61 -8.61 4.65
CA ARG A 49 8.54 -8.51 5.79
C ARG A 49 7.87 -7.71 6.89
N LEU A 50 8.18 -8.03 8.15
CA LEU A 50 7.69 -7.23 9.26
C LEU A 50 8.31 -5.82 9.23
N PRO A 51 7.54 -4.78 9.58
CA PRO A 51 8.04 -3.41 9.58
C PRO A 51 9.05 -3.20 10.71
N LYS A 52 10.01 -2.28 10.49
CA LYS A 52 10.99 -1.89 11.51
C LYS A 52 10.37 -1.08 12.66
N ARG A 53 9.30 -0.32 12.37
CA ARG A 53 8.59 0.54 13.33
C ARG A 53 7.22 -0.05 13.63
N SER A 54 6.78 0.06 14.88
CA SER A 54 5.44 -0.36 15.30
C SER A 54 4.37 0.54 14.71
N GLY A 55 3.26 -0.07 14.29
CA GLY A 55 1.99 0.63 14.09
C GLY A 55 1.13 0.60 15.37
N MET A 56 -0.15 0.91 15.22
CA MET A 56 -1.11 1.00 16.34
C MET A 56 -1.30 -0.30 17.13
N PHE A 57 -1.07 -1.43 16.47
CA PHE A 57 -1.15 -2.79 17.01
C PHE A 57 0.20 -3.51 16.91
N GLY A 58 1.31 -2.78 17.10
CA GLY A 58 2.67 -3.33 17.06
C GLY A 58 3.22 -3.57 15.66
N ARG A 59 4.32 -4.36 15.59
CA ARG A 59 5.07 -4.67 14.37
C ARG A 59 4.43 -5.81 13.56
N GLY A 60 3.25 -5.54 13.01
CA GLY A 60 2.55 -6.46 12.10
C GLY A 60 2.40 -5.89 10.69
N ILE A 61 1.86 -6.69 9.77
CA ILE A 61 1.50 -6.28 8.41
C ILE A 61 0.01 -5.97 8.41
N TYR A 62 -0.34 -4.75 8.00
CA TYR A 62 -1.69 -4.19 8.13
C TYR A 62 -2.45 -4.31 6.82
N PHE A 63 -3.72 -4.71 6.94
CA PHE A 63 -4.65 -4.90 5.83
C PHE A 63 -6.00 -4.28 6.16
N ALA A 64 -6.79 -3.96 5.13
CA ALA A 64 -8.14 -3.43 5.30
C ALA A 64 -9.08 -3.99 4.22
N HIS A 65 -10.36 -4.14 4.57
CA HIS A 65 -11.41 -4.41 3.56
C HIS A 65 -11.67 -3.19 2.68
N CYS A 66 -11.59 -1.99 3.24
CA CYS A 66 -11.85 -0.76 2.50
C CYS A 66 -10.59 -0.31 1.75
N PRO A 67 -10.61 -0.24 0.40
CA PRO A 67 -9.45 0.18 -0.36
C PRO A 67 -9.01 1.61 -0.02
N LEU A 68 -9.96 2.50 0.33
CA LEU A 68 -9.66 3.90 0.65
C LEU A 68 -8.80 4.06 1.91
N LYS A 69 -8.86 3.11 2.86
CA LYS A 69 -7.95 3.09 4.01
C LYS A 69 -6.53 2.75 3.54
N SER A 70 -6.38 1.78 2.66
CA SER A 70 -5.10 1.38 2.08
C SER A 70 -4.51 2.44 1.13
N VAL A 71 -5.33 3.26 0.46
CA VAL A 71 -4.87 4.40 -0.35
C VAL A 71 -3.97 5.36 0.45
N GLN A 72 -4.24 5.53 1.75
CA GLN A 72 -3.48 6.43 2.62
C GLN A 72 -2.00 6.03 2.75
N TYR A 73 -1.69 4.74 2.53
CA TYR A 73 -0.35 4.18 2.62
C TYR A 73 0.26 3.86 1.24
N ALA A 74 -0.53 4.02 0.18
CA ALA A 74 -0.10 3.83 -1.21
C ALA A 74 0.68 5.07 -1.70
N HIS A 75 1.94 5.18 -1.24
CA HIS A 75 2.82 6.26 -1.65
C HIS A 75 3.34 6.06 -3.08
N ARG A 76 3.83 7.16 -3.65
CA ARG A 76 4.01 7.34 -5.09
C ARG A 76 4.90 6.25 -5.69
N VAL A 77 4.59 5.85 -6.92
CA VAL A 77 5.62 5.36 -7.84
C VAL A 77 6.55 6.55 -8.06
N ALA A 78 7.69 6.58 -7.39
CA ALA A 78 8.76 7.46 -7.81
C ALA A 78 9.10 7.04 -9.24
N MET A 79 8.59 7.76 -10.24
CA MET A 79 9.27 7.78 -11.53
C MET A 79 10.72 8.08 -11.18
N GLN A 80 11.62 7.15 -11.48
CA GLN A 80 13.05 7.36 -11.42
C GLN A 80 13.34 8.62 -12.24
N LEU A 81 13.43 9.77 -11.57
CA LEU A 81 14.00 11.00 -12.10
C LEU A 81 15.52 10.85 -12.18
N TRP A 82 16.02 9.69 -12.64
CA TRP A 82 17.44 9.51 -12.87
C TRP A 82 17.86 9.88 -14.29
N HIS A 83 16.93 10.00 -15.25
CA HIS A 83 17.27 10.35 -16.64
C HIS A 83 16.87 11.75 -17.10
N TYR A 84 16.05 12.52 -16.36
CA TYR A 84 15.59 13.82 -16.86
C TYR A 84 16.40 15.03 -16.37
N THR A 85 17.02 14.98 -15.19
CA THR A 85 17.89 16.09 -14.72
C THR A 85 19.32 15.97 -15.25
N VAL A 86 19.84 14.76 -15.43
CA VAL A 86 21.20 14.53 -15.96
C VAL A 86 21.23 14.58 -17.49
N GLY A 87 20.20 14.07 -18.17
CA GLY A 87 20.13 14.08 -19.64
C GLY A 87 19.92 15.47 -20.24
N PHE A 88 19.16 16.35 -19.58
CA PHE A 88 18.92 17.72 -20.07
C PHE A 88 20.10 18.66 -19.80
N LEU A 89 20.84 18.47 -18.69
CA LEU A 89 22.07 19.21 -18.45
C LEU A 89 23.20 18.78 -19.41
N LEU A 90 23.34 17.48 -19.70
CA LEU A 90 24.35 16.98 -20.65
C LEU A 90 24.05 17.35 -22.11
N ALA A 91 22.78 17.40 -22.51
CA ALA A 91 22.41 17.82 -23.87
C ALA A 91 22.65 19.32 -24.11
N CYS A 92 22.50 20.17 -23.08
CA CYS A 92 22.83 21.59 -23.18
C CYS A 92 24.34 21.87 -23.17
N THR A 93 25.16 21.06 -22.48
CA THR A 93 26.62 21.28 -22.43
C THR A 93 27.38 20.64 -23.61
N ALA A 94 26.82 19.62 -24.26
CA ALA A 94 27.47 18.91 -25.37
C ALA A 94 27.08 19.43 -26.78
N GLY A 95 26.24 20.47 -26.90
CA GLY A 95 25.96 21.14 -28.18
C GLY A 95 25.29 20.28 -29.26
N LEU A 96 24.70 19.13 -28.90
CA LEU A 96 24.17 18.14 -29.84
C LEU A 96 22.71 18.38 -30.27
N VAL A 97 22.06 19.43 -29.78
CA VAL A 97 20.72 19.82 -30.25
C VAL A 97 20.80 21.20 -30.89
N ALA A 98 20.87 21.21 -32.22
CA ALA A 98 20.59 22.41 -33.01
C ALA A 98 19.10 22.74 -32.88
N THR A 99 18.76 23.68 -32.00
CA THR A 99 17.42 24.26 -32.02
C THR A 99 17.34 25.22 -33.21
N SER A 100 16.85 24.74 -34.35
CA SER A 100 16.41 25.62 -35.44
C SER A 100 15.13 26.32 -35.02
N ASN A 101 15.27 27.40 -34.25
CA ASN A 101 14.48 28.64 -34.31
C ASN A 101 14.87 29.52 -33.12
N PRO A 102 15.60 30.63 -33.33
CA PRO A 102 15.82 31.61 -32.28
C PRO A 102 14.51 32.38 -32.09
N CYS A 103 13.94 32.30 -30.89
CA CYS A 103 12.97 33.29 -30.43
C CYS A 103 13.72 34.61 -30.29
N VAL A 104 13.76 35.41 -31.37
CA VAL A 104 14.29 36.78 -31.34
C VAL A 104 13.33 37.60 -30.48
N GLY A 105 13.79 38.02 -29.30
CA GLY A 105 13.09 38.99 -28.46
C GLY A 105 12.54 38.46 -27.13
N CYS A 106 13.40 37.96 -26.25
CA CYS A 106 13.08 37.79 -24.82
C CYS A 106 14.20 38.38 -23.94
N THR A 107 14.38 39.70 -24.01
CA THR A 107 15.03 40.44 -22.94
C THR A 107 14.05 40.55 -21.77
N ALA A 108 14.42 39.97 -20.63
CA ALA A 108 13.85 40.21 -19.30
C ALA A 108 12.31 40.25 -19.19
N GLY A 109 11.70 39.14 -18.77
CA GLY A 109 10.34 39.15 -18.20
C GLY A 109 9.25 38.42 -18.98
N CYS A 110 9.45 37.15 -19.33
CA CYS A 110 8.34 36.27 -19.70
C CYS A 110 7.92 35.38 -18.52
N LEU A 111 7.16 35.96 -17.58
CA LEU A 111 6.32 35.22 -16.61
C LEU A 111 5.05 34.64 -17.27
N GLY A 112 5.10 34.34 -18.58
CA GLY A 112 3.91 34.18 -19.41
C GLY A 112 3.95 33.02 -20.41
N CYS A 113 4.89 32.07 -20.31
CA CYS A 113 4.67 30.79 -20.96
C CYS A 113 3.82 29.96 -20.01
N GLY A 114 2.50 30.01 -20.22
CA GLY A 114 1.51 29.28 -19.46
C GLY A 114 1.78 27.78 -19.52
N VAL A 115 2.62 27.29 -18.61
CA VAL A 115 2.65 25.89 -18.24
C VAL A 115 1.32 25.67 -17.55
N VAL A 116 0.32 25.25 -18.33
CA VAL A 116 -0.84 24.57 -17.79
C VAL A 116 -0.26 23.44 -16.97
N HIS A 117 -0.21 23.62 -15.65
CA HIS A 117 0.21 22.58 -14.72
C HIS A 117 -0.92 21.57 -14.70
N MET A 118 -1.00 20.80 -15.79
CA MET A 118 -1.95 19.74 -15.98
C MET A 118 -1.62 18.74 -14.89
N ARG A 119 -2.41 18.80 -13.80
CA ARG A 119 -2.38 17.86 -12.69
C ARG A 119 -2.76 16.48 -13.23
N ARG A 120 -1.87 15.84 -13.97
CA ARG A 120 -1.97 14.42 -14.28
C ARG A 120 -1.89 13.73 -12.92
N GLY A 121 -3.04 13.24 -12.45
CA GLY A 121 -3.15 12.51 -11.19
C GLY A 121 -2.04 11.47 -11.14
N HIS A 122 -1.21 11.53 -10.09
CA HIS A 122 -0.08 10.61 -9.97
C HIS A 122 -0.61 9.21 -9.75
N ARG A 123 -0.13 8.26 -10.54
CA ARG A 123 -0.49 6.85 -10.40
C ARG A 123 0.10 6.29 -9.10
N LYS A 124 -0.72 5.54 -8.38
CA LYS A 124 -0.38 4.84 -7.14
C LYS A 124 -0.59 3.35 -7.34
N GLN A 125 0.07 2.56 -6.49
CA GLN A 125 -0.09 1.11 -6.48
C GLN A 125 -0.49 0.63 -5.08
N MET A 126 -1.33 -0.41 -5.04
CA MET A 126 -1.61 -1.17 -3.84
C MET A 126 -1.73 -2.66 -4.18
N LEU A 127 -1.69 -3.51 -3.15
CA LEU A 127 -1.85 -4.94 -3.29
C LEU A 127 -3.25 -5.37 -2.82
N LEU A 128 -3.80 -6.38 -3.47
CA LEU A 128 -4.92 -7.15 -2.97
C LEU A 128 -4.41 -8.56 -2.66
N CYS A 129 -4.52 -8.97 -1.41
CA CYS A 129 -3.83 -10.13 -0.87
C CYS A 129 -4.81 -11.16 -0.32
N GLU A 130 -4.48 -12.43 -0.48
CA GLU A 130 -5.08 -13.51 0.31
C GLU A 130 -4.41 -13.50 1.69
N VAL A 131 -5.18 -13.23 2.74
CA VAL A 131 -4.68 -13.10 4.11
C VAL A 131 -5.30 -14.16 5.00
N TYR A 132 -4.47 -15.02 5.56
CA TYR A 132 -4.83 -16.14 6.41
C TYR A 132 -4.88 -15.68 7.88
N LEU A 133 -6.09 -15.32 8.31
CA LEU A 133 -6.30 -14.70 9.63
C LEU A 133 -6.33 -15.71 10.79
N GLY A 134 -6.68 -16.97 10.54
CA GLY A 134 -6.80 -17.98 11.58
C GLY A 134 -7.75 -17.56 12.70
N ASN A 135 -7.39 -17.91 13.94
CA ASN A 135 -8.10 -17.49 15.13
C ASN A 135 -7.78 -16.02 15.44
N THR A 136 -8.71 -15.11 15.16
CA THR A 136 -8.46 -13.67 15.29
C THR A 136 -8.82 -13.12 16.67
N ARG A 137 -7.90 -12.38 17.30
CA ARG A 137 -8.18 -11.59 18.51
C ARG A 137 -8.72 -10.21 18.13
N LYS A 138 -9.80 -9.77 18.79
CA LYS A 138 -10.35 -8.42 18.60
C LYS A 138 -9.70 -7.43 19.56
N LEU A 139 -9.16 -6.32 19.05
CA LEU A 139 -8.64 -5.21 19.86
C LEU A 139 -9.29 -3.90 19.43
N ARG A 140 -9.94 -3.20 20.36
CA ARG A 140 -10.58 -1.90 20.09
C ARG A 140 -9.65 -0.71 20.35
N PHE A 141 -8.64 -0.90 21.17
CA PHE A 141 -7.72 0.16 21.61
C PHE A 141 -6.30 -0.11 21.14
N ALA A 142 -5.60 0.96 20.75
CA ALA A 142 -4.20 0.92 20.37
C ALA A 142 -3.35 0.27 21.47
N LYS A 143 -2.48 -0.66 21.08
CA LYS A 143 -1.57 -1.38 21.96
C LYS A 143 -0.36 -1.81 21.15
N ASP A 144 0.86 -1.59 21.64
CA ASP A 144 2.05 -2.19 21.03
C ASP A 144 2.03 -3.71 21.28
N VAL A 145 1.36 -4.45 20.41
CA VAL A 145 1.15 -5.89 20.53
C VAL A 145 2.48 -6.61 20.39
N LYS A 146 2.80 -7.47 21.35
CA LYS A 146 3.92 -8.40 21.30
C LYS A 146 3.39 -9.81 20.99
N PRO A 147 3.57 -10.34 19.77
CA PRO A 147 2.92 -11.58 19.34
C PRO A 147 3.17 -12.79 20.26
N SER A 148 4.38 -12.90 20.83
CA SER A 148 4.76 -14.00 21.73
C SER A 148 4.02 -14.00 23.07
N GLU A 149 3.46 -12.86 23.47
CA GLU A 149 2.76 -12.68 24.74
C GLU A 149 1.27 -12.45 24.51
N ASP A 150 0.93 -11.51 23.62
CA ASP A 150 -0.43 -11.03 23.41
C ASP A 150 -1.29 -11.92 22.52
N LEU A 151 -0.69 -12.79 21.72
CA LEU A 151 -1.48 -13.76 20.95
C LEU A 151 -1.65 -15.09 21.68
N LYS A 152 -0.95 -15.28 22.79
CA LYS A 152 -1.13 -16.45 23.65
C LYS A 152 -2.40 -16.34 24.46
N ARG A 153 -3.12 -17.45 24.57
CA ARG A 153 -4.21 -17.57 25.53
C ARG A 153 -3.65 -17.89 26.91
N GLY A 154 -4.41 -17.52 27.94
CA GLY A 154 -4.08 -17.90 29.31
C GLY A 154 -4.13 -19.42 29.47
N TRP A 155 -3.27 -19.96 30.35
CA TRP A 155 -3.09 -21.40 30.55
C TRP A 155 -4.41 -22.16 30.79
N LEU A 156 -5.36 -21.57 31.52
CA LEU A 156 -6.68 -22.16 31.74
C LEU A 156 -7.41 -22.44 30.43
N ALA A 157 -7.39 -21.51 29.48
CA ALA A 157 -8.05 -21.70 28.19
C ALA A 157 -7.35 -22.76 27.34
N SER A 158 -6.02 -22.87 27.43
CA SER A 158 -5.24 -23.91 26.74
C SER A 158 -5.58 -25.32 27.25
N ILE A 159 -5.87 -25.49 28.55
CA ILE A 159 -6.31 -26.78 29.12
C ILE A 159 -7.65 -27.23 28.53
N PHE A 160 -8.55 -26.28 28.22
CA PHE A 160 -9.81 -26.59 27.53
C PHE A 160 -9.66 -26.68 26.00
N GLY A 161 -8.43 -26.81 25.48
CA GLY A 161 -8.15 -26.99 24.05
C GLY A 161 -8.32 -25.72 23.21
N ALA A 162 -8.47 -24.54 23.82
CA ALA A 162 -8.58 -23.30 23.06
C ALA A 162 -7.23 -22.94 22.41
N LYS A 163 -7.21 -22.82 21.08
CA LYS A 163 -6.04 -22.40 20.33
C LYS A 163 -5.68 -20.94 20.61
N ASP A 164 -4.38 -20.64 20.53
CA ASP A 164 -3.87 -19.27 20.50
C ASP A 164 -4.45 -18.47 19.33
N TYR A 165 -4.17 -17.17 19.31
CA TYR A 165 -4.59 -16.30 18.23
C TYR A 165 -3.49 -16.19 17.16
N ASP A 166 -3.90 -16.01 15.91
CA ASP A 166 -2.99 -15.94 14.76
C ASP A 166 -2.91 -14.52 14.15
N SER A 167 -3.90 -13.69 14.48
CA SER A 167 -4.04 -12.33 13.95
C SER A 167 -4.82 -11.42 14.89
N ILE A 168 -4.80 -10.13 14.57
CA ILE A 168 -5.61 -9.10 15.23
C ILE A 168 -6.61 -8.53 14.23
N HIS A 169 -7.84 -8.34 14.69
CA HIS A 169 -8.86 -7.53 14.03
C HIS A 169 -9.17 -6.33 14.91
N ALA A 170 -8.90 -5.14 14.38
CA ALA A 170 -9.25 -3.88 14.98
C ALA A 170 -10.56 -3.38 14.35
N PRO A 171 -11.73 -3.57 14.99
CA PRO A 171 -13.00 -3.16 14.40
C PRO A 171 -13.17 -1.64 14.47
N SER A 172 -13.77 -1.06 13.43
CA SER A 172 -14.25 0.32 13.50
C SER A 172 -15.38 0.47 14.53
N GLY A 173 -15.47 1.65 15.17
CA GLY A 173 -16.59 1.98 16.05
C GLY A 173 -16.40 3.29 16.80
N PHE A 174 -17.48 3.79 17.41
CA PHE A 174 -17.51 5.11 18.09
C PHE A 174 -16.46 5.26 19.20
N PHE A 175 -16.14 4.16 19.90
CA PHE A 175 -15.11 4.11 20.95
C PHE A 175 -13.85 3.32 20.54
N GLY A 176 -13.63 3.10 19.24
CA GLY A 176 -12.47 2.36 18.73
C GLY A 176 -11.33 3.28 18.29
N SER A 177 -10.09 2.79 18.35
CA SER A 177 -8.90 3.54 17.90
C SER A 177 -8.80 3.67 16.37
N VAL A 178 -9.63 2.94 15.61
CA VAL A 178 -9.64 2.98 14.14
C VAL A 178 -11.01 3.39 13.61
N ARG A 179 -11.01 4.24 12.57
CA ARG A 179 -12.24 4.67 11.86
C ARG A 179 -12.74 3.64 10.85
N VAL A 180 -11.85 2.77 10.38
CA VAL A 180 -12.11 1.72 9.39
C VAL A 180 -11.45 0.45 9.93
N SER A 181 -12.12 -0.69 9.81
CA SER A 181 -11.59 -1.96 10.33
C SER A 181 -10.24 -2.32 9.68
N GLU A 182 -9.30 -2.73 10.52
CA GLU A 182 -7.96 -3.16 10.13
C GLU A 182 -7.70 -4.59 10.60
N TYR A 183 -6.91 -5.33 9.83
CA TYR A 183 -6.50 -6.70 10.11
C TYR A 183 -4.99 -6.75 10.11
N ILE A 184 -4.41 -7.39 11.13
CA ILE A 184 -2.97 -7.40 11.35
C ILE A 184 -2.51 -8.84 11.53
N VAL A 185 -1.54 -9.24 10.70
CA VAL A 185 -0.83 -10.51 10.84
C VAL A 185 0.61 -10.25 11.25
N TYR A 186 1.20 -11.20 11.98
CA TYR A 186 2.54 -11.03 12.57
C TYR A 186 3.54 -12.04 12.03
N GLN A 187 3.12 -12.94 11.14
CA GLN A 187 4.00 -13.82 10.40
C GLN A 187 3.86 -13.50 8.90
N PRO A 188 4.96 -13.19 8.19
CA PRO A 188 4.86 -12.77 6.79
C PRO A 188 4.23 -13.77 5.83
N HIS A 189 4.33 -15.07 6.11
CA HIS A 189 3.74 -16.12 5.27
C HIS A 189 2.20 -16.13 5.28
N GLN A 190 1.56 -15.49 6.28
CA GLN A 190 0.10 -15.40 6.38
C GLN A 190 -0.53 -14.49 5.30
N ALA A 191 0.26 -13.79 4.48
CA ALA A 191 -0.25 -12.88 3.47
C ALA A 191 0.40 -13.11 2.11
N ILE A 192 -0.42 -13.42 1.11
CA ILE A 192 0.02 -13.74 -0.25
C ILE A 192 -0.53 -12.69 -1.23
N PRO A 193 0.32 -11.88 -1.89
CA PRO A 193 -0.13 -10.93 -2.90
C PRO A 193 -0.79 -11.65 -4.07
N LYS A 194 -2.06 -11.34 -4.34
CA LYS A 194 -2.83 -11.96 -5.43
C LYS A 194 -2.99 -11.04 -6.63
N TYR A 195 -3.14 -9.75 -6.39
CA TYR A 195 -3.21 -8.74 -7.44
C TYR A 195 -2.42 -7.49 -7.10
N VAL A 196 -1.91 -6.84 -8.14
CA VAL A 196 -1.43 -5.46 -8.08
C VAL A 196 -2.47 -4.57 -8.72
N LEU A 197 -2.87 -3.51 -8.02
CA LEU A 197 -3.78 -2.49 -8.52
C LEU A 197 -2.98 -1.22 -8.78
N GLU A 198 -3.03 -0.70 -10.00
CA GLU A 198 -2.61 0.68 -10.29
C GLU A 198 -3.86 1.55 -10.41
N PHE A 199 -3.87 2.67 -9.70
CA PHE A 199 -5.02 3.56 -9.61
C PHE A 199 -4.61 5.02 -9.54
N MET A 200 -5.58 5.91 -9.74
CA MET A 200 -5.46 7.36 -9.56
C MET A 200 -6.48 7.83 -8.53
N GLU A 201 -6.09 8.81 -7.73
CA GLU A 201 -7.04 9.57 -6.91
C GLU A 201 -7.62 10.68 -7.78
N GLN A 202 -8.93 10.64 -7.98
CA GLN A 202 -9.65 11.76 -8.56
C GLN A 202 -9.85 12.81 -7.46
N PRO A 203 -9.52 14.08 -7.72
CA PRO A 203 -10.03 15.16 -6.90
C PRO A 203 -11.56 15.02 -6.81
N LEU A 204 -12.11 15.32 -5.64
CA LEU A 204 -13.52 15.66 -5.59
C LEU A 204 -13.64 16.98 -6.34
N ASP A 205 -14.00 16.92 -7.63
CA ASP A 205 -14.45 18.11 -8.31
C ASP A 205 -15.62 18.64 -7.46
N ARG A 206 -15.49 19.88 -6.96
CA ARG A 206 -16.65 20.62 -6.47
C ARG A 206 -17.67 20.48 -7.58
N GLN A 207 -18.76 19.75 -7.34
CA GLN A 207 -19.94 19.90 -8.15
C GLN A 207 -20.30 21.38 -8.04
N SER A 208 -19.94 22.14 -9.06
CA SER A 208 -20.50 23.45 -9.32
C SER A 208 -22.01 23.26 -9.31
N ASN A 209 -22.68 23.97 -8.41
CA ASN A 209 -24.00 24.56 -8.61
C ASN A 209 -24.67 24.13 -9.93
N ALA A 210 -25.43 23.05 -9.87
CA ALA A 210 -26.46 22.76 -10.84
C ALA A 210 -27.75 22.61 -10.04
N THR A 211 -28.42 23.75 -9.88
CA THR A 211 -29.88 23.92 -9.88
C THR A 211 -30.73 22.76 -9.35
N ASN A 212 -31.41 23.03 -8.22
CA ASN A 212 -32.87 22.99 -8.18
C ASN A 212 -33.36 24.20 -7.39
#